data_AF-A0A954MX32-F1
#
_entry.id   AF-A0A954MX32-F1
#
_cell.length_a   1.000
_cell.length_b   1.000
_cell.length_c   1.000
_cell.angle_alpha   90.00
_cell.angle_beta   90.00
_cell.angle_gamma   90.00
#
_symmetry.space_group_name_H-M   'P 1'
#
loop_
_entity.id
_entity.type
_entity.pdbx_description
1 polymer ?
#
loop_
_entity_poly.entity_id
_entity_poly.type
_entity_poly.pdbx_seq_one_letter_code
_entity_poly.pdbx_strand_id
1 'polypeptide(L)'
;MIKISRTQPPPGTLTSENVAESADTIKEIAKQRKPLSTEFDKHWGKDDVRTALWEMQHHKCCYCERERDKTRESDIEHFRPKAEVTEVADHPGYWWLAYCWENLFFSCRKCNQEYKKNFFPVADEQKRARTENCDLAEEDPYLIDPTQKDPEEHISFDWYEVKSKSDGLKSTQVFATGRTDYG
;
A
#
# COMPACT_ATOMS: atom_id res chain seq x y z
N MET A 1 11.23 2.87 2.18
CA MET A 1 10.09 3.47 1.48
C MET A 1 10.41 4.92 1.19
N ILE A 2 10.16 5.43 -0.03
CA ILE A 2 10.48 6.82 -0.40
C ILE A 2 9.40 7.80 0.07
N LYS A 3 9.74 9.06 0.37
CA LYS A 3 8.75 10.15 0.45
C LYS A 3 8.17 10.41 -0.95
N ILE A 4 6.84 10.55 -1.05
CA ILE A 4 6.15 10.76 -2.33
C ILE A 4 5.34 12.05 -2.25
N SER A 5 5.53 12.93 -3.24
CA SER A 5 4.71 14.13 -3.43
C SER A 5 3.74 13.91 -4.59
N ARG A 6 2.44 14.09 -4.35
CA ARG A 6 1.40 14.05 -5.39
C ARG A 6 1.45 15.33 -6.22
N THR A 7 2.38 15.40 -7.17
CA THR A 7 2.58 16.58 -8.03
C THR A 7 1.62 16.63 -9.22
N GLN A 8 0.89 15.54 -9.48
CA GLN A 8 -0.08 15.41 -10.57
C GLN A 8 -1.49 15.10 -10.01
N PRO A 9 -2.55 15.63 -10.65
CA PRO A 9 -3.92 15.24 -10.34
C PRO A 9 -4.19 13.77 -10.76
N PRO A 10 -5.32 13.18 -10.33
CA PRO A 10 -5.75 11.88 -10.83
C PRO A 10 -5.78 11.86 -12.37
N PRO A 11 -5.18 10.84 -13.02
CA PRO A 11 -5.20 10.73 -14.49
C PRO A 11 -6.61 10.52 -15.05
N GLY A 12 -6.79 10.88 -16.32
CA GLY A 12 -8.09 10.89 -17.00
C GLY A 12 -8.86 9.56 -16.92
N THR A 13 -8.16 8.42 -16.88
CA THR A 13 -8.80 7.12 -16.63
C THR A 13 -9.56 7.12 -15.31
N LEU A 14 -8.94 7.56 -14.21
CA LEU A 14 -9.56 7.52 -12.87
C LEU A 14 -10.72 8.50 -12.71
N THR A 15 -10.80 9.52 -13.55
CA THR A 15 -11.90 10.49 -13.56
C THR A 15 -12.95 10.22 -14.64
N SER A 16 -12.87 9.06 -15.31
CA SER A 16 -13.78 8.71 -16.40
C SER A 16 -15.12 8.15 -15.91
N GLU A 17 -16.16 8.28 -16.74
CA GLU A 17 -17.47 7.68 -16.50
C GLU A 17 -17.38 6.16 -16.27
N ASN A 18 -16.51 5.47 -17.02
CA ASN A 18 -16.28 4.03 -16.83
C ASN A 18 -15.81 3.66 -15.41
N VAL A 19 -14.98 4.50 -14.78
CA VAL A 19 -14.53 4.25 -13.40
C VAL A 19 -15.65 4.53 -12.41
N ALA A 20 -16.47 5.55 -12.66
CA ALA A 20 -17.66 5.83 -11.85
C ALA A 20 -18.66 4.66 -11.90
N GLU A 21 -18.94 4.13 -13.10
CA GLU A 21 -19.81 2.97 -13.28
C GLU A 21 -19.27 1.70 -12.61
N SER A 22 -17.96 1.43 -12.70
CA SER A 22 -17.34 0.31 -11.99
C SER A 22 -17.42 0.51 -10.48
N ALA A 23 -17.23 1.73 -9.96
CA ALA A 23 -17.36 2.03 -8.54
C ALA A 23 -18.80 1.81 -8.03
N ASP A 24 -19.81 2.26 -8.78
CA ASP A 24 -21.22 2.05 -8.46
C ASP A 24 -21.59 0.55 -8.49
N THR A 25 -21.07 -0.19 -9.47
CA THR A 25 -21.26 -1.65 -9.55
C THR A 25 -20.72 -2.35 -8.30
N ILE A 26 -19.49 -2.02 -7.88
CA ILE A 26 -18.88 -2.56 -6.66
C ILE A 26 -19.70 -2.16 -5.42
N LYS A 27 -20.21 -0.93 -5.38
CA LYS A 27 -21.07 -0.45 -4.29
C LYS A 27 -22.37 -1.24 -4.18
N GLU A 28 -23.03 -1.55 -5.30
CA GLU A 28 -24.22 -2.41 -5.31
C GLU A 28 -23.92 -3.85 -4.86
N ILE A 29 -22.76 -4.39 -5.24
CA ILE A 29 -22.29 -5.69 -4.73
C ILE A 29 -22.09 -5.61 -3.21
N ALA A 30 -21.40 -4.57 -2.73
CA ALA A 30 -21.06 -4.37 -1.32
C ALA A 30 -22.28 -4.26 -0.39
N LYS A 31 -23.42 -3.78 -0.91
CA LYS A 31 -24.71 -3.77 -0.18
C LYS A 31 -25.25 -5.18 0.10
N GLN A 32 -24.88 -6.16 -0.72
CA GLN A 32 -25.41 -7.51 -0.65
C GLN A 32 -24.39 -8.49 -0.03
N ARG A 33 -23.11 -8.33 -0.35
CA ARG A 33 -22.02 -9.17 0.14
C ARG A 33 -20.66 -8.49 -0.03
N LYS A 34 -19.63 -9.09 0.58
CA LYS A 34 -18.24 -8.74 0.32
C LYS A 34 -17.90 -8.85 -1.19
N PRO A 35 -17.35 -7.80 -1.82
CA PRO A 35 -16.82 -7.88 -3.19
C PRO A 35 -15.61 -8.81 -3.28
N LEU A 36 -15.51 -9.58 -4.37
CA LEU A 36 -14.36 -10.43 -4.66
C LEU A 36 -13.34 -9.67 -5.50
N SER A 37 -12.05 -10.01 -5.33
CA SER A 37 -10.96 -9.33 -6.06
C SER A 37 -11.08 -9.39 -7.58
N THR A 38 -11.77 -10.39 -8.12
CA THR A 38 -12.00 -10.59 -9.55
C THR A 38 -13.10 -9.72 -10.14
N GLU A 39 -13.88 -9.03 -9.31
CA GLU A 39 -15.03 -8.21 -9.75
C GLU A 39 -14.63 -6.77 -10.04
N PHE A 40 -13.41 -6.39 -9.69
CA PHE A 40 -12.91 -5.05 -9.93
C PHE A 40 -12.22 -4.96 -11.28
N ASP A 41 -12.76 -4.12 -12.16
CA ASP A 41 -12.07 -3.74 -13.40
C ASP A 41 -10.76 -3.04 -13.08
N LYS A 42 -9.68 -3.43 -13.74
CA LYS A 42 -8.31 -2.96 -13.44
C LYS A 42 -8.02 -1.59 -14.05
N HIS A 43 -8.88 -0.61 -13.81
CA HIS A 43 -8.71 0.77 -14.28
C HIS A 43 -7.43 1.42 -13.75
N TRP A 44 -7.05 1.13 -12.50
CA TRP A 44 -5.75 1.53 -11.94
C TRP A 44 -4.56 1.00 -12.74
N GLY A 45 -4.76 -0.09 -13.50
CA GLY A 45 -3.77 -0.69 -14.37
C GLY A 45 -3.81 -0.18 -15.80
N LYS A 46 -4.30 1.03 -16.06
CA LYS A 46 -4.14 1.72 -17.35
C LYS A 46 -2.82 2.49 -17.40
N ASP A 47 -2.33 2.77 -18.61
CA ASP A 47 -0.96 3.30 -18.78
C ASP A 47 -0.80 4.72 -18.26
N ASP A 48 -1.80 5.58 -18.37
CA ASP A 48 -1.80 6.94 -17.81
C ASP A 48 -1.69 6.91 -16.27
N VAL A 49 -2.44 6.03 -15.60
CA VAL A 49 -2.36 5.81 -14.15
C VAL A 49 -0.99 5.33 -13.74
N ARG A 50 -0.46 4.31 -14.43
CA ARG A 50 0.89 3.79 -14.15
C ARG A 50 1.96 4.83 -14.36
N THR A 51 1.89 5.59 -15.45
CA THR A 51 2.90 6.59 -15.81
C THR A 51 2.94 7.70 -14.78
N ALA A 52 1.79 8.26 -14.42
CA ALA A 52 1.72 9.33 -13.43
C ALA A 52 2.28 8.87 -12.06
N LEU A 53 1.90 7.68 -11.58
CA LEU A 53 2.45 7.14 -10.32
C LEU A 53 3.96 6.88 -10.41
N TRP A 54 4.43 6.28 -11.50
CA TRP A 54 5.84 5.96 -11.70
C TRP A 54 6.72 7.22 -11.73
N GLU A 55 6.29 8.27 -12.44
CA GLU A 55 6.98 9.56 -12.50
C GLU A 55 7.03 10.27 -11.15
N MET A 56 5.89 10.39 -10.45
CA MET A 56 5.82 11.01 -9.12
C MET A 56 6.63 10.26 -8.06
N GLN A 57 6.89 8.96 -8.30
CA GLN A 57 7.70 8.12 -7.44
C GLN A 57 9.16 8.01 -7.89
N HIS A 58 9.62 8.91 -8.77
CA HIS A 58 11.00 8.94 -9.26
C HIS A 58 11.44 7.60 -9.86
N HIS A 59 10.51 6.92 -10.54
CA HIS A 59 10.71 5.63 -11.18
C HIS A 59 11.03 4.48 -10.20
N LYS A 60 10.70 4.65 -8.91
CA LYS A 60 10.99 3.68 -7.84
C LYS A 60 9.72 3.02 -7.32
N CYS A 61 9.88 1.78 -6.86
CA CYS A 61 8.86 1.09 -6.07
C CYS A 61 8.63 1.84 -4.74
N CYS A 62 7.36 2.10 -4.37
CA CYS A 62 7.03 2.81 -3.14
C CYS A 62 7.62 2.13 -1.89
N TYR A 63 7.65 0.80 -1.84
CA TYR A 63 8.16 0.06 -0.68
C TYR A 63 9.69 -0.02 -0.64
N CYS A 64 10.29 -0.68 -1.63
CA CYS A 64 11.72 -1.03 -1.58
C CYS A 64 12.66 0.03 -2.15
N GLU A 65 12.13 1.14 -2.68
CA GLU A 65 12.87 2.28 -3.23
C GLU A 65 13.82 2.01 -4.39
N ARG A 66 13.95 0.75 -4.79
CA ARG A 66 14.71 0.38 -5.98
C ARG A 66 14.00 0.92 -7.21
N GLU A 67 14.80 1.42 -8.14
CA GLU A 67 14.35 1.83 -9.47
C GLU A 67 13.74 0.62 -10.20
N ARG A 68 12.70 0.89 -10.98
CA ARG A 68 11.88 -0.12 -11.67
C ARG A 68 11.56 0.33 -13.07
N ASP A 69 11.56 -0.62 -13.98
CA ASP A 69 11.07 -0.42 -15.33
C ASP A 69 9.53 -0.49 -15.35
N LYS A 70 8.88 0.59 -15.81
CA LYS A 70 7.41 0.70 -15.87
C LYS A 70 6.75 -0.44 -16.66
N THR A 71 7.41 -1.00 -17.67
CA THR A 71 6.85 -2.03 -18.55
C THR A 71 6.99 -3.44 -17.99
N ARG A 72 8.08 -3.71 -17.25
CA ARG A 72 8.40 -5.03 -16.70
C ARG A 72 7.89 -5.23 -15.28
N GLU A 73 7.77 -4.17 -14.49
CA GLU A 73 7.39 -4.21 -13.08
C GLU A 73 6.28 -3.19 -12.82
N SER A 74 5.06 -3.52 -13.29
CA SER A 74 3.98 -2.59 -13.56
C SER A 74 2.78 -2.67 -12.60
N ASP A 75 3.00 -3.19 -11.40
CA ASP A 75 1.92 -3.36 -10.42
C ASP A 75 1.56 -2.02 -9.78
N ILE A 76 0.25 -1.79 -9.66
CA ILE A 76 -0.27 -0.70 -8.83
C ILE A 76 -0.77 -1.31 -7.52
N GLU A 77 -0.23 -0.78 -6.45
CA GLU A 77 -0.50 -1.10 -5.08
C GLU A 77 -1.75 -0.37 -4.58
N HIS A 78 -2.54 -1.05 -3.77
CA HIS A 78 -3.66 -0.50 -3.01
C HIS A 78 -3.23 -0.42 -1.55
N PHE A 79 -2.80 0.77 -1.10
CA PHE A 79 -2.27 0.96 0.25
C PHE A 79 -3.20 0.33 1.31
N ARG A 80 -4.49 0.69 1.23
CA ARG A 80 -5.62 -0.03 1.82
C ARG A 80 -6.15 -1.08 0.84
N PRO A 81 -6.11 -2.39 1.16
CA PRO A 81 -6.52 -3.46 0.26
C PRO A 81 -8.00 -3.40 -0.13
N LYS A 82 -8.30 -3.42 -1.43
CA LYS A 82 -9.67 -3.23 -1.95
C LYS A 82 -10.67 -4.35 -1.62
N ALA A 83 -10.21 -5.60 -1.50
CA ALA A 83 -11.12 -6.76 -1.48
C ALA A 83 -11.10 -7.56 -0.17
N GLU A 84 -10.00 -7.55 0.57
CA GLU A 84 -9.87 -8.27 1.84
C GLU A 84 -8.67 -7.77 2.62
N VAL A 85 -8.66 -8.02 3.94
CA VAL A 85 -7.49 -7.80 4.81
C VAL A 85 -7.09 -9.16 5.37
N THR A 86 -5.83 -9.56 5.21
CA THR A 86 -5.37 -10.92 5.54
C THR A 86 -5.58 -11.27 7.01
N GLU A 87 -5.40 -10.29 7.89
CA GLU A 87 -5.43 -10.43 9.34
C GLU A 87 -6.85 -10.44 9.91
N VAL A 88 -7.84 -10.02 9.12
CA VAL A 88 -9.22 -9.80 9.56
C VAL A 88 -10.17 -10.49 8.58
N ALA A 89 -10.50 -11.76 8.87
CA ALA A 89 -11.22 -12.65 7.96
C ALA A 89 -12.55 -12.09 7.43
N ASP A 90 -13.29 -11.36 8.27
CA ASP A 90 -14.60 -10.80 7.96
C ASP A 90 -14.53 -9.35 7.46
N HIS A 91 -13.33 -8.79 7.26
CA HIS A 91 -13.19 -7.45 6.70
C HIS A 91 -13.67 -7.46 5.23
N PRO A 92 -14.54 -6.51 4.81
CA PRO A 92 -15.06 -6.48 3.44
C PRO A 92 -14.04 -6.00 2.40
N GLY A 93 -12.86 -5.57 2.85
CA GLY A 93 -11.93 -4.80 2.04
C GLY A 93 -12.34 -3.32 1.97
N TYR A 94 -11.39 -2.46 1.66
CA TYR A 94 -11.61 -1.03 1.46
C TYR A 94 -12.09 -0.78 0.03
N TRP A 95 -13.17 -1.44 -0.38
CA TRP A 95 -13.65 -1.48 -1.76
C TRP A 95 -14.00 -0.08 -2.29
N TRP A 96 -14.45 0.81 -1.41
CA TRP A 96 -14.73 2.21 -1.74
C TRP A 96 -13.48 3.02 -2.09
N LEU A 97 -12.29 2.51 -1.77
CA LEU A 97 -10.99 3.11 -2.09
C LEU A 97 -10.29 2.43 -3.28
N ALA A 98 -10.94 1.48 -3.97
CA ALA A 98 -10.31 0.72 -5.05
C ALA A 98 -9.84 1.60 -6.22
N TYR A 99 -10.53 2.71 -6.45
CA TYR A 99 -10.27 3.65 -7.54
C TYR A 99 -9.83 5.04 -7.05
N CYS A 100 -9.69 5.24 -5.73
CA CYS A 100 -9.23 6.51 -5.17
C CYS A 100 -7.74 6.71 -5.44
N TRP A 101 -7.39 7.82 -6.08
CA TRP A 101 -6.02 8.14 -6.48
C TRP A 101 -5.03 8.10 -5.30
N GLU A 102 -5.47 8.58 -4.16
CA GLU A 102 -4.73 8.68 -2.90
C GLU A 102 -4.38 7.30 -2.33
N ASN A 103 -5.16 6.27 -2.68
CA ASN A 103 -4.93 4.89 -2.24
C ASN A 103 -4.04 4.08 -3.19
N LEU A 104 -3.62 4.65 -4.34
CA LEU A 104 -2.89 3.96 -5.40
C LEU A 104 -1.42 4.35 -5.44
N PHE A 105 -0.52 3.37 -5.53
CA PHE A 105 0.93 3.58 -5.59
C PHE A 105 1.58 2.69 -6.66
N PHE A 106 2.66 3.14 -7.28
CA PHE A 106 3.47 2.29 -8.14
C PHE A 106 4.34 1.35 -7.28
N SER A 107 4.34 0.06 -7.58
CA SER A 107 5.06 -0.96 -6.79
C SER A 107 5.64 -2.04 -7.69
N CYS A 108 6.73 -2.67 -7.26
CA CYS A 108 7.20 -3.86 -7.95
C CYS A 108 6.40 -5.08 -7.52
N ARG A 109 6.27 -6.06 -8.43
CA ARG A 109 5.53 -7.30 -8.23
C ARG A 109 5.89 -8.00 -6.92
N LYS A 110 7.18 -8.06 -6.60
CA LYS A 110 7.66 -8.74 -5.39
C LYS A 110 7.12 -8.07 -4.11
N CYS A 111 7.18 -6.75 -4.04
CA CYS A 111 6.69 -6.01 -2.87
C CYS A 111 5.18 -6.12 -2.72
N ASN A 112 4.42 -5.97 -3.81
CA ASN A 112 2.96 -6.03 -3.78
C ASN A 112 2.46 -7.47 -3.63
N GLN A 113 2.86 -8.41 -4.50
CA GLN A 113 2.25 -9.75 -4.56
C GLN A 113 2.85 -10.78 -3.59
N GLU A 114 4.10 -10.64 -3.15
CA GLU A 114 4.74 -11.62 -2.27
C GLU A 114 4.81 -11.14 -0.81
N TYR A 115 5.15 -9.86 -0.60
CA TYR A 115 5.35 -9.31 0.74
C TYR A 115 4.09 -8.65 1.33
N LYS A 116 3.60 -7.55 0.72
CA LYS A 116 2.49 -6.76 1.28
C LYS A 116 1.15 -7.46 1.09
N LYS A 117 0.82 -7.94 -0.11
CA LYS A 117 -0.45 -8.59 -0.46
C LYS A 117 -1.66 -7.79 0.04
N ASN A 118 -2.42 -8.37 0.96
CA ASN A 118 -3.58 -7.78 1.60
C ASN A 118 -3.30 -7.49 3.10
N PHE A 119 -2.03 -7.50 3.50
CA PHE A 119 -1.59 -7.18 4.85
C PHE A 119 -1.73 -5.68 5.09
N PHE A 120 -2.50 -5.31 6.12
CA PHE A 120 -2.77 -3.94 6.49
C PHE A 120 -3.10 -3.84 7.99
N PRO A 121 -2.09 -4.02 8.85
CA PRO A 121 -2.29 -4.01 10.29
C PRO A 121 -2.48 -2.58 10.78
N VAL A 122 -3.39 -2.39 11.74
CA VAL A 122 -3.67 -1.10 12.38
C VAL A 122 -3.37 -1.20 13.88
N ALA A 123 -3.06 -0.08 14.52
CA ALA A 123 -2.72 -0.05 15.93
C ALA A 123 -3.89 -0.44 16.84
N ASP A 124 -5.10 -0.02 16.48
CA ASP A 124 -6.34 -0.31 17.22
C ASP A 124 -7.42 -0.84 16.25
N GLU A 125 -7.72 -2.13 16.35
CA GLU A 125 -8.73 -2.79 15.52
C GLU A 125 -10.15 -2.25 15.75
N GLN A 126 -10.43 -1.58 16.88
CA GLN A 126 -11.72 -0.92 17.12
C GLN A 126 -11.90 0.33 16.26
N LYS A 127 -10.79 0.94 15.80
CA LYS A 127 -10.78 2.13 14.94
C LYS A 127 -10.60 1.81 13.46
N ARG A 128 -10.48 0.53 13.10
CA ARG A 128 -10.36 0.11 11.69
C ARG A 128 -11.58 0.55 10.90
N ALA A 129 -11.38 1.20 9.77
CA ALA A 129 -12.47 1.61 8.91
C ALA A 129 -13.06 0.40 8.15
N ARG A 130 -14.34 0.08 8.38
CA ARG A 130 -15.03 -1.07 7.78
C ARG A 130 -16.05 -0.69 6.70
N THR A 131 -16.38 0.59 6.57
CA THR A 131 -17.35 1.09 5.58
C THR A 131 -16.90 2.41 4.96
N GLU A 132 -17.50 2.77 3.83
CA GLU A 132 -17.26 4.05 3.14
C GLU A 132 -17.59 5.30 3.96
N ASN A 133 -18.34 5.18 5.06
CA ASN A 133 -18.73 6.28 5.92
C ASN A 133 -17.80 6.48 7.13
N CYS A 134 -16.81 5.60 7.32
CA CYS A 134 -15.84 5.72 8.41
C CYS A 134 -14.87 6.86 8.14
N ASP A 135 -14.47 7.59 9.19
CA ASP A 135 -13.37 8.54 9.10
C ASP A 135 -12.03 7.79 9.06
N LEU A 136 -11.34 7.87 7.92
CA LEU A 136 -10.03 7.21 7.74
C LEU A 136 -8.93 7.84 8.60
N ALA A 137 -9.14 9.03 9.17
CA ALA A 137 -8.17 9.70 10.03
C ALA A 137 -8.12 9.10 11.45
N GLU A 138 -9.16 8.38 11.88
CA GLU A 138 -9.16 7.67 13.17
C GLU A 138 -8.34 6.37 13.13
N GLU A 139 -8.12 5.83 11.94
CA GLU A 139 -7.34 4.61 11.70
C GLU A 139 -5.84 4.94 11.68
N ASP A 140 -5.06 4.25 12.53
CA ASP A 140 -3.61 4.38 12.56
C ASP A 140 -2.94 3.10 12.02
N PRO A 141 -2.64 3.02 10.72
CA PRO A 141 -1.98 1.87 10.13
C PRO A 141 -0.49 1.83 10.49
N TYR A 142 0.04 0.64 10.78
CA TYR A 142 1.49 0.46 10.93
C TYR A 142 2.23 0.60 9.60
N LEU A 143 1.53 0.42 8.48
CA LEU A 143 2.10 0.72 7.18
C LEU A 143 2.15 2.24 6.99
N ILE A 144 3.33 2.77 6.74
CA ILE A 144 3.52 4.20 6.48
C ILE A 144 2.90 4.54 5.13
N ASP A 145 2.04 5.55 5.09
CA ASP A 145 1.63 6.21 3.84
C ASP A 145 2.72 7.24 3.47
N PRO A 146 3.54 6.97 2.44
CA PRO A 146 4.63 7.85 2.04
C PRO A 146 4.17 9.18 1.46
N THR A 147 2.89 9.41 1.23
CA THR A 147 2.38 10.74 0.85
C THR A 147 2.10 11.60 2.06
N GLN A 148 1.68 11.00 3.16
CA GLN A 148 1.30 11.71 4.39
C GLN A 148 2.48 11.89 5.35
N LYS A 149 3.25 10.81 5.57
CA LYS A 149 4.37 10.78 6.52
C LYS A 149 5.70 10.69 5.77
N ASP A 150 6.80 11.11 6.39
CA ASP A 150 8.14 10.87 5.86
C ASP A 150 8.67 9.52 6.38
N PRO A 151 8.87 8.51 5.52
CA PRO A 151 9.36 7.23 5.99
C PRO A 151 10.70 7.30 6.72
N GLU A 152 11.57 8.28 6.44
CA GLU A 152 12.85 8.43 7.15
C GLU A 152 12.67 8.77 8.64
N GLU A 153 11.57 9.44 9.00
CA GLU A 153 11.24 9.79 10.39
C GLU A 153 10.64 8.61 11.19
N HIS A 154 10.18 7.58 10.48
CA HIS A 154 9.43 6.46 11.06
C HIS A 154 10.10 5.09 10.89
N ILE A 155 11.15 4.99 10.09
CA ILE A 155 11.93 3.77 9.87
C ILE A 155 13.37 4.04 10.30
N SER A 156 13.81 3.38 11.38
CA SER A 156 15.21 3.33 11.76
C SER A 156 15.74 1.90 11.66
N PHE A 157 17.00 1.77 11.24
CA PHE A 157 17.71 0.51 11.26
C PHE A 157 18.72 0.55 12.40
N ASP A 158 18.42 -0.16 13.48
CA ASP A 158 19.41 -0.41 14.52
C ASP A 158 20.42 -1.43 14.00
N TRP A 159 21.56 -0.94 13.54
CA TRP A 159 22.70 -1.78 13.25
C TRP A 159 23.42 -2.08 14.57
N TYR A 160 23.29 -3.30 15.07
CA TYR A 160 24.18 -3.78 16.12
C TYR A 160 25.27 -4.65 15.49
N GLU A 161 26.53 -4.21 15.61
CA GLU A 161 27.69 -5.07 15.36
C GLU A 161 27.73 -6.18 16.41
N VAL A 162 27.39 -7.40 16.01
CA VAL A 162 27.72 -8.59 16.81
C VAL A 162 29.22 -8.83 16.67
N LYS A 163 30.00 -8.29 17.62
CA LYS A 163 31.41 -8.69 17.77
C LYS A 163 31.42 -10.07 18.42
N SER A 164 31.78 -11.09 17.65
CA SER A 164 32.11 -12.39 18.23
C SER A 164 33.30 -12.20 19.18
N LYS A 165 33.15 -12.64 20.43
CA LYS A 165 34.31 -13.06 21.21
C LYS A 165 34.73 -14.41 20.63
N SER A 166 36.03 -14.53 20.36
CA SER A 166 36.74 -15.65 19.71
C SER A 166 36.52 -15.83 18.20
N ASP A 167 37.57 -15.47 17.47
CA ASP A 167 38.09 -16.03 16.22
C ASP A 167 37.09 -16.61 15.21
N GLY A 168 36.77 -15.78 14.22
CA GLY A 168 36.70 -16.23 12.84
C GLY A 168 35.46 -16.99 12.43
N LEU A 169 34.32 -16.29 12.32
CA LEU A 169 33.29 -16.56 11.29
C LEU A 169 32.37 -15.32 11.19
N LYS A 170 32.36 -14.68 10.03
CA LYS A 170 31.48 -13.55 9.71
C LYS A 170 30.06 -14.08 9.52
N SER A 171 29.11 -13.66 10.36
CA SER A 171 27.69 -13.79 10.06
C SER A 171 26.99 -12.46 10.33
N THR A 172 26.70 -11.71 9.27
CA THR A 172 25.72 -10.63 9.32
C THR A 172 24.33 -11.26 9.20
N GLN A 173 23.65 -11.47 10.32
CA GLN A 173 22.20 -11.66 10.30
C GLN A 173 21.53 -10.32 10.60
N VAL A 174 20.70 -9.88 9.66
CA VAL A 174 19.87 -8.67 9.77
C VAL A 174 18.56 -9.10 10.41
N PHE A 175 18.26 -8.55 11.59
CA PHE A 175 16.92 -8.66 12.20
C PHE A 175 16.27 -7.28 12.17
N ALA A 176 15.07 -7.20 11.59
CA ALA A 176 14.22 -6.03 11.70
C ALA A 176 13.41 -6.18 12.99
N THR A 177 13.74 -5.40 14.02
CA THR A 177 12.90 -5.30 15.22
C THR A 177 12.13 -3.98 15.15
N GLY A 178 10.80 -4.05 15.11
CA GLY A 178 9.97 -2.88 15.41
C GLY A 178 10.18 -2.55 16.88
N ARG A 179 10.75 -1.38 17.18
CA ARG A 179 10.81 -0.89 18.55
C ARG A 179 9.40 -0.53 18.98
N THR A 180 8.92 -1.21 20.02
CA THR A 180 8.07 -0.61 21.03
C THR A 180 8.93 0.30 21.93
N ASP A 181 8.35 1.43 22.33
CA ASP A 181 8.93 2.51 23.14
C ASP A 181 9.62 2.03 24.43
N TYR A 182 10.52 2.85 25.00
CA TYR A 182 10.54 3.26 26.42
C TYR A 182 11.76 4.15 26.70
N GLY A 183 11.53 5.36 27.24
CA GLY A 183 12.53 6.18 27.94
C GLY A 183 12.55 7.65 27.56
#